data_AF-A0A968QBJ9-F1
#
_entry.id   AF-A0A968QBJ9-F1
#
_cell.length_a   1.000
_cell.length_b   1.000
_cell.length_c   1.000
_cell.angle_alpha   90.00
_cell.angle_beta   90.00
_cell.angle_gamma   90.00
#
_symmetry.space_group_name_H-M   'P 1'
#
loop_
_entity.id
_entity.type
_entity.pdbx_description
1 polymer ?
#
loop_
_entity_poly.entity_id
_entity_poly.type
_entity_poly.pdbx_seq_one_letter_code
_entity_poly.pdbx_strand_id
1 'polypeptide(L)'
;MGVAIITGSAGLIGSEAVRFFSSLGMDVVGIDNDMRKFFFGEEASTKWNRQRLEEEIDNYQHREVDIRDYDAIKEIFQHFGNNISLIIHTAAQPSHDWAAQDPFSDFTVNANGTLNLLQATREYCPDAVFIFTSTNKVYGDLPNFLPLNELEQRWEIDPSHEYAQGIPESMSIDQCK
;
A
#
# COMPACT_ATOMS: atom_id res chain seq x y z
N MET A 1 -5.68 3.60 22.58
CA MET A 1 -5.42 3.77 21.14
C MET A 1 -4.02 3.29 20.86
N GLY A 2 -3.84 2.58 19.76
CA GLY A 2 -2.55 2.02 19.36
C GLY A 2 -1.91 2.79 18.22
N VAL A 3 -0.79 2.27 17.76
CA VAL A 3 -0.01 2.78 16.63
C VAL A 3 -0.56 2.20 15.33
N ALA A 4 -0.65 3.04 14.29
CA ALA A 4 -0.87 2.63 12.91
C ALA A 4 0.42 2.79 12.11
N ILE A 5 0.94 1.69 11.55
CA ILE A 5 2.04 1.74 10.58
C ILE A 5 1.44 1.85 9.18
N ILE A 6 1.85 2.87 8.42
CA ILE A 6 1.38 3.08 7.05
C ILE A 6 2.58 3.14 6.14
N THR A 7 2.77 2.13 5.29
CA THR A 7 3.85 2.16 4.29
C THR A 7 3.35 2.84 3.02
N GLY A 8 4.22 3.50 2.25
CA GLY A 8 3.81 4.34 1.12
C GLY A 8 3.08 5.61 1.59
N SER A 9 3.35 6.02 2.83
CA SER A 9 2.62 7.06 3.57
C SER A 9 2.56 8.41 2.88
N ALA A 10 3.52 8.75 2.01
CA ALA A 10 3.53 10.00 1.28
C ALA A 10 2.89 9.88 -0.12
N GLY A 11 2.53 8.67 -0.55
CA GLY A 11 1.77 8.41 -1.76
C GLY A 11 0.28 8.77 -1.64
N LEU A 12 -0.46 8.63 -2.75
CA LEU A 12 -1.86 9.04 -2.86
C LEU A 12 -2.77 8.38 -1.79
N ILE A 13 -2.76 7.04 -1.72
CA ILE A 13 -3.62 6.28 -0.79
C ILE A 13 -3.04 6.38 0.63
N GLY A 14 -1.73 6.23 0.77
CA GLY A 14 -1.05 6.28 2.06
C GLY A 14 -1.29 7.58 2.82
N SER A 15 -1.25 8.74 2.15
CA SER A 15 -1.44 10.02 2.84
C SER A 15 -2.86 10.23 3.34
N GLU A 16 -3.85 9.74 2.60
CA GLU A 16 -5.24 9.79 3.06
C GLU A 16 -5.48 8.82 4.22
N ALA A 17 -4.82 7.65 4.21
CA ALA A 17 -4.83 6.74 5.35
C ALA A 17 -4.19 7.39 6.60
N VAL A 18 -3.05 8.08 6.44
CA VAL A 18 -2.40 8.83 7.53
C VAL A 18 -3.36 9.84 8.14
N ARG A 19 -4.02 10.66 7.32
CA ARG A 19 -5.01 11.64 7.78
C ARG A 19 -6.17 10.99 8.51
N PHE A 20 -6.73 9.94 7.91
CA PHE A 20 -7.90 9.26 8.46
C PHE A 20 -7.60 8.66 9.84
N PHE A 21 -6.54 7.87 9.97
CA PHE A 21 -6.23 7.20 11.23
C PHE A 21 -5.69 8.15 12.30
N SER A 22 -4.99 9.22 11.90
CA SER A 22 -4.66 10.31 12.83
C SER A 22 -5.91 11.04 13.33
N SER A 23 -6.92 11.27 12.48
CA SER A 23 -8.20 11.90 12.91
C SER A 23 -9.00 11.04 13.89
N LEU A 24 -8.76 9.72 13.90
CA LEU A 24 -9.27 8.78 14.89
C LEU A 24 -8.42 8.76 16.19
N GLY A 25 -7.38 9.59 16.24
CA GLY A 25 -6.44 9.77 17.34
C GLY A 25 -5.38 8.67 17.48
N MET A 26 -5.15 7.86 16.46
CA MET A 26 -4.03 6.90 16.46
C MET A 26 -2.71 7.62 16.24
N ASP A 27 -1.65 7.16 16.89
CA ASP A 27 -0.28 7.57 16.56
C ASP A 27 0.11 6.93 15.22
N VAL A 28 0.47 7.74 14.23
CA VAL A 28 0.73 7.24 12.88
C VAL A 28 2.22 7.24 12.60
N VAL A 29 2.74 6.08 12.20
CA VAL A 29 4.12 5.91 11.77
C VAL A 29 4.11 5.68 10.25
N GLY A 30 4.55 6.68 9.50
CA GLY A 30 4.68 6.59 8.05
C GLY A 30 6.01 6.00 7.64
N ILE A 31 6.01 5.01 6.74
CA ILE A 31 7.21 4.45 6.12
C ILE A 31 7.15 4.76 4.62
N ASP A 32 8.06 5.57 4.09
CA ASP A 32 8.14 5.90 2.67
C ASP A 32 9.54 6.44 2.35
N ASN A 33 10.15 6.00 1.27
CA ASN A 33 11.51 6.36 0.88
C ASN A 33 11.58 7.22 -0.39
N ASP A 34 10.45 7.78 -0.84
CA ASP A 34 10.34 8.58 -2.06
C ASP A 34 10.86 7.86 -3.33
N MET A 35 10.83 6.53 -3.37
CA MET A 35 11.31 5.76 -4.52
C MET A 35 10.52 6.06 -5.81
N ARG A 36 9.32 6.65 -5.68
CA ARG A 36 8.55 7.18 -6.81
C ARG A 36 9.37 8.16 -7.65
N LYS A 37 10.21 8.99 -7.01
CA LYS A 37 11.15 9.89 -7.69
C LYS A 37 12.14 9.15 -8.58
N PHE A 38 12.63 7.99 -8.15
CA PHE A 38 13.54 7.17 -8.94
C PHE A 38 12.84 6.61 -10.19
N PHE A 39 11.62 6.10 -10.04
CA PHE A 39 10.89 5.48 -11.14
C PHE A 39 10.37 6.48 -12.18
N PHE A 40 9.94 7.67 -11.75
CA PHE A 40 9.19 8.60 -12.60
C PHE A 40 9.81 10.00 -12.70
N GLY A 41 11.00 10.20 -12.14
CA GLY A 41 11.73 11.47 -12.17
C GLY A 41 11.41 12.40 -10.99
N GLU A 42 12.15 13.51 -10.92
CA GLU A 42 12.10 14.49 -9.83
C GLU A 42 10.69 15.03 -9.54
N GLU A 43 9.89 15.28 -10.58
CA GLU A 43 8.54 15.82 -10.45
C GLU A 43 7.56 14.84 -9.79
N ALA A 44 7.90 13.55 -9.76
CA ALA A 44 7.09 12.52 -9.13
C ALA A 44 7.42 12.29 -7.65
N SER A 45 8.34 13.08 -7.09
CA SER A 45 8.68 13.01 -5.67
C SER A 45 7.46 13.21 -4.77
N THR A 46 7.33 12.39 -3.74
CA THR A 46 6.30 12.47 -2.69
C THR A 46 6.71 13.39 -1.53
N LYS A 47 7.90 13.98 -1.58
CA LYS A 47 8.46 14.83 -0.51
C LYS A 47 7.54 15.98 -0.12
N TRP A 48 6.89 16.63 -1.08
CA TRP A 48 5.95 17.72 -0.80
C TRP A 48 4.77 17.24 0.06
N ASN A 49 4.28 16.02 -0.20
CA ASN A 49 3.14 15.46 0.52
C ASN A 49 3.57 15.00 1.92
N ARG A 50 4.78 14.43 2.04
CA ARG A 50 5.40 14.16 3.34
C ARG A 50 5.45 15.43 4.20
N GLN A 51 6.01 16.52 3.66
CA GLN A 51 6.13 17.79 4.39
C GLN A 51 4.77 18.29 4.85
N ARG A 52 3.76 18.23 3.97
CA ARG A 52 2.39 18.58 4.31
C ARG A 52 1.83 17.73 5.45
N LEU A 53 2.07 16.42 5.47
CA LEU A 53 1.64 15.54 6.58
C LEU A 53 2.34 15.90 7.90
N GLU A 54 3.65 16.19 7.86
CA GLU A 54 4.43 16.61 9.03
C GLU A 54 3.97 17.97 9.59
N GLU A 55 3.50 18.87 8.74
CA GLU A 55 2.99 20.20 9.14
C GLU A 55 1.56 20.14 9.70
N GLU A 56 0.72 19.25 9.18
CA GLU A 56 -0.71 19.23 9.50
C GLU A 56 -1.06 18.24 10.63
N ILE A 57 -0.17 17.30 10.95
CA ILE A 57 -0.47 16.18 11.86
C ILE A 57 0.62 16.05 12.93
N ASP A 58 0.32 16.57 14.13
CA ASP A 58 1.25 16.60 15.26
C ASP A 58 1.76 15.20 15.69
N ASN A 59 0.95 14.16 15.52
CA ASN A 59 1.26 12.79 15.94
C ASN A 59 1.72 11.87 14.80
N TYR A 60 2.11 12.46 13.66
CA TYR A 60 2.70 11.73 12.56
C TYR A 60 4.22 11.63 12.72
N GLN A 61 4.74 10.40 12.61
CA GLN A 61 6.18 10.12 12.64
C GLN A 61 6.60 9.51 11.30
N HIS A 62 7.38 10.25 10.53
CA HIS A 62 7.90 9.75 9.26
C HIS A 62 9.21 8.97 9.43
N ARG A 63 9.33 7.86 8.70
CA ARG A 63 10.51 7.00 8.59
C ARG A 63 10.87 6.86 7.11
N GLU A 64 11.99 7.48 6.73
CA GLU A 64 12.55 7.36 5.38
C GLU A 64 13.27 6.01 5.24
N VAL A 65 12.49 4.95 5.05
CA VAL A 65 12.96 3.55 5.04
C VAL A 65 12.39 2.81 3.83
N ASP A 66 13.26 2.02 3.19
CA ASP A 66 12.87 1.09 2.14
C ASP A 66 12.33 -0.19 2.78
N ILE A 67 11.13 -0.63 2.38
CA ILE A 67 10.51 -1.86 2.90
C ILE A 67 11.32 -3.14 2.58
N ARG A 68 12.27 -3.06 1.65
CA ARG A 68 13.22 -4.15 1.35
C ARG A 68 14.30 -4.31 2.42
N ASP A 69 14.58 -3.27 3.21
CA ASP A 69 15.51 -3.32 4.33
C ASP A 69 14.82 -3.96 5.54
N TYR A 70 14.99 -5.28 5.68
CA TYR A 70 14.35 -6.02 6.77
C TYR A 70 14.86 -5.59 8.15
N ASP A 71 16.12 -5.21 8.29
CA ASP A 71 16.67 -4.82 9.58
C ASP A 71 16.06 -3.49 10.04
N ALA A 72 15.94 -2.51 9.15
CA ALA A 72 15.26 -1.25 9.44
C ALA A 72 13.76 -1.44 9.75
N ILE A 73 13.06 -2.28 8.99
CA ILE A 73 11.66 -2.64 9.28
C ILE A 73 11.53 -3.31 10.65
N LYS A 74 12.41 -4.27 10.93
CA LYS A 74 12.45 -4.97 12.21
C LYS A 74 12.66 -4.01 13.38
N GLU A 75 13.58 -3.04 13.26
CA GLU A 75 13.81 -2.04 14.30
C GLU A 75 12.56 -1.22 14.61
N ILE A 76 11.84 -0.77 13.56
CA ILE A 76 10.58 -0.02 13.73
C ILE A 76 9.54 -0.90 14.44
N PHE A 77 9.34 -2.13 13.96
CA PHE A 77 8.33 -3.03 14.52
C PHE A 77 8.67 -3.44 15.96
N GLN A 78 9.94 -3.70 16.26
CA GLN A 78 10.40 -4.01 17.61
C GLN A 78 10.25 -2.81 18.56
N HIS A 79 10.47 -1.58 18.09
CA HIS A 79 10.33 -0.37 18.88
C HIS A 79 8.90 -0.16 19.39
N PHE A 80 7.90 -0.31 18.52
CA PHE A 80 6.49 -0.13 18.89
C PHE A 80 5.86 -1.41 19.46
N GLY A 81 6.30 -2.58 19.01
CA GLY A 81 5.85 -3.89 19.47
C GLY A 81 4.34 -4.04 19.47
N ASN A 82 3.78 -4.60 20.55
CA ASN A 82 2.35 -4.81 20.73
C ASN A 82 1.50 -3.51 20.78
N ASN A 83 2.12 -2.32 20.79
CA ASN A 83 1.36 -1.08 20.61
C ASN A 83 0.90 -0.90 19.16
N ILE A 84 1.54 -1.57 18.18
CA ILE A 84 1.08 -1.61 16.80
C ILE A 84 -0.24 -2.36 16.78
N SER A 85 -1.29 -1.66 16.35
CA SER A 85 -2.65 -2.21 16.28
C SER A 85 -3.13 -2.37 14.84
N LEU A 86 -2.49 -1.67 13.91
CA LEU A 86 -2.88 -1.62 12.51
C LEU A 86 -1.64 -1.41 11.63
N ILE A 87 -1.55 -2.18 10.55
CA ILE A 87 -0.60 -1.98 9.45
C ILE A 87 -1.41 -1.80 8.18
N ILE A 88 -1.14 -0.71 7.46
CA ILE A 88 -1.69 -0.46 6.11
C ILE A 88 -0.52 -0.43 5.14
N HIS A 89 -0.37 -1.50 4.39
CA HIS A 89 0.72 -1.65 3.44
C HIS A 89 0.30 -1.09 2.08
N THR A 90 0.66 0.17 1.81
CA THR A 90 0.41 0.85 0.51
C THR A 90 1.69 1.13 -0.29
N ALA A 91 2.85 0.69 0.21
CA ALA A 91 4.12 0.86 -0.50
C ALA A 91 4.19 -0.19 -1.61
N ALA A 92 4.45 0.25 -2.83
CA ALA A 92 4.59 -0.63 -3.99
C ALA A 92 5.41 0.06 -5.07
N GLN A 93 5.97 -0.74 -5.97
CA GLN A 93 6.31 -0.34 -7.32
C GLN A 93 5.03 -0.51 -8.17
N PRO A 94 4.43 0.56 -8.73
CA PRO A 94 3.12 0.45 -9.37
C PRO A 94 3.15 0.44 -10.92
N SER A 95 4.33 0.51 -11.55
CA SER A 95 4.44 0.67 -13.01
C SER A 95 4.74 -0.64 -13.71
N HIS A 96 3.84 -1.01 -14.63
CA HIS A 96 3.97 -2.17 -15.52
C HIS A 96 5.20 -2.09 -16.44
N ASP A 97 5.53 -0.89 -16.94
CA ASP A 97 6.72 -0.69 -17.79
C ASP A 97 8.00 -1.02 -17.02
N TRP A 98 8.07 -0.56 -15.78
CA TRP A 98 9.19 -0.86 -14.89
C TRP A 98 9.22 -2.32 -14.46
N ALA A 99 8.06 -2.96 -14.24
CA ALA A 99 8.00 -4.39 -13.96
C ALA A 99 8.55 -5.23 -15.12
N ALA A 100 8.33 -4.80 -16.37
CA ALA A 100 8.92 -5.44 -17.55
C ALA A 100 10.42 -5.13 -17.71
N GLN A 101 10.84 -3.90 -17.42
CA GLN A 101 12.22 -3.45 -17.60
C GLN A 101 13.17 -3.95 -16.51
N ASP A 102 12.75 -3.93 -15.26
CA ASP A 102 13.50 -4.36 -14.07
C ASP A 102 12.62 -5.21 -13.14
N PRO A 103 12.42 -6.49 -13.48
CA PRO A 103 11.57 -7.39 -12.70
C PRO A 103 12.14 -7.70 -11.32
N PHE A 104 13.45 -7.56 -11.11
CA PHE A 104 14.05 -7.77 -9.78
C PHE A 104 13.66 -6.64 -8.83
N SER A 105 13.75 -5.39 -9.27
CA SER A 105 13.30 -4.26 -8.45
C SER A 105 11.80 -4.35 -8.17
N ASP A 106 10.98 -4.65 -9.18
CA ASP A 106 9.54 -4.85 -9.01
C ASP A 106 9.23 -5.95 -7.98
N PHE A 107 9.75 -7.16 -8.19
CA PHE A 107 9.48 -8.29 -7.31
C PHE A 107 10.01 -8.07 -5.89
N THR A 108 11.19 -7.46 -5.75
CA THR A 108 11.75 -7.23 -4.41
C THR A 108 10.97 -6.15 -3.65
N VAL A 109 10.47 -5.11 -4.30
CA VAL A 109 9.58 -4.13 -3.65
C VAL A 109 8.23 -4.77 -3.33
N ASN A 110 7.57 -5.36 -4.31
CA ASN A 110 6.17 -5.77 -4.22
C ASN A 110 5.94 -7.11 -3.53
N ALA A 111 6.87 -8.07 -3.63
CA ALA A 111 6.72 -9.39 -3.00
C ALA A 111 7.62 -9.52 -1.76
N ASN A 112 8.93 -9.26 -1.91
CA ASN A 112 9.86 -9.39 -0.78
C ASN A 112 9.63 -8.32 0.29
N GLY A 113 9.34 -7.07 -0.10
CA GLY A 113 8.98 -6.00 0.84
C GLY A 113 7.70 -6.33 1.62
N THR A 114 6.69 -6.90 0.97
CA THR A 114 5.49 -7.40 1.66
C THR A 114 5.83 -8.54 2.63
N LEU A 115 6.67 -9.50 2.21
CA LEU A 115 7.12 -10.58 3.08
C LEU A 115 7.85 -10.06 4.32
N ASN A 116 8.72 -9.07 4.18
CA ASN A 116 9.41 -8.42 5.29
C ASN A 116 8.42 -7.86 6.33
N LEU A 117 7.38 -7.16 5.86
CA LEU A 117 6.35 -6.57 6.73
C LEU A 117 5.50 -7.64 7.41
N LEU A 118 5.11 -8.70 6.68
CA LEU A 118 4.37 -9.84 7.25
C LEU A 118 5.20 -10.56 8.32
N GLN A 119 6.50 -10.74 8.06
CA GLN A 119 7.41 -11.35 9.00
C GLN A 119 7.58 -10.52 10.28
N ALA A 120 7.77 -9.21 10.13
CA ALA A 120 7.86 -8.30 11.27
C ALA A 120 6.54 -8.24 12.07
N THR A 121 5.39 -8.27 11.38
CA THR A 121 4.07 -8.35 12.03
C THR A 121 3.95 -9.63 12.86
N ARG A 122 4.32 -10.79 12.29
CA ARG A 122 4.30 -12.08 13.00
C ARG A 122 5.18 -12.09 14.25
N GLU A 123 6.35 -11.45 14.19
CA GLU A 123 7.33 -11.47 15.29
C GLU A 123 6.99 -10.50 16.43
N TYR A 124 6.53 -9.28 16.12
CA TYR A 124 6.46 -8.19 17.10
C TYR A 124 5.05 -7.72 17.45
N CYS A 125 4.05 -7.99 16.61
CA CYS A 125 2.67 -7.56 16.81
C CYS A 125 1.66 -8.52 16.12
N PRO A 126 1.64 -9.82 16.48
CA PRO A 126 0.85 -10.83 15.77
C PRO A 126 -0.66 -10.60 15.82
N ASP A 127 -1.14 -9.81 16.80
CA ASP A 127 -2.56 -9.47 16.96
C ASP A 127 -2.97 -8.21 16.17
N ALA A 128 -2.01 -7.52 15.53
CA ALA A 128 -2.30 -6.32 14.75
C ALA A 128 -3.05 -6.66 13.46
N VAL A 129 -3.98 -5.80 13.05
CA VAL A 129 -4.67 -5.94 11.77
C VAL A 129 -3.71 -5.58 10.65
N PHE A 130 -3.53 -6.46 9.67
CA PHE A 130 -2.73 -6.20 8.48
C PHE A 130 -3.64 -6.00 7.26
N ILE A 131 -3.65 -4.78 6.72
CA ILE A 131 -4.37 -4.44 5.49
C ILE A 131 -3.37 -4.40 4.34
N PHE A 132 -3.51 -5.34 3.41
CA PHE A 132 -2.76 -5.40 2.17
C PHE A 132 -3.55 -4.73 1.04
N THR A 133 -2.99 -3.68 0.41
CA THR A 133 -3.63 -3.06 -0.76
C THR A 133 -3.27 -3.83 -2.03
N SER A 134 -4.03 -4.88 -2.31
CA SER A 134 -3.95 -5.62 -3.58
C SER A 134 -4.48 -4.78 -4.75
N THR A 135 -4.51 -5.37 -5.95
CA THR A 135 -4.94 -4.73 -7.19
C THR A 135 -5.73 -5.70 -8.06
N ASN A 136 -6.63 -5.18 -8.89
CA ASN A 136 -7.34 -5.99 -9.90
C ASN A 136 -6.39 -6.64 -10.92
N LYS A 137 -5.15 -6.15 -11.03
CA LYS A 137 -4.11 -6.71 -11.92
C LYS A 137 -3.76 -8.15 -11.61
N VAL A 138 -4.11 -8.67 -10.43
CA VAL A 138 -3.98 -10.10 -10.11
C VAL A 138 -4.82 -10.99 -11.03
N TYR A 139 -5.88 -10.45 -11.65
CA TYR A 139 -6.76 -11.17 -12.58
C TYR A 139 -6.40 -10.97 -14.06
N GLY A 140 -5.33 -10.23 -14.37
CA GLY A 140 -5.00 -9.84 -15.75
C GLY A 140 -5.99 -8.81 -16.30
N ASP A 141 -6.33 -8.94 -17.57
CA ASP A 141 -7.30 -8.12 -18.31
C ASP A 141 -8.75 -8.64 -18.21
N LEU A 142 -9.01 -9.81 -17.63
CA LEU A 142 -10.36 -10.38 -17.51
C LEU A 142 -11.39 -9.40 -16.94
N PRO A 143 -11.08 -8.63 -15.88
CA PRO A 143 -11.98 -7.59 -15.38
C PRO A 143 -12.34 -6.51 -16.40
N ASN A 144 -11.49 -6.23 -17.39
CA ASN A 144 -11.71 -5.20 -18.40
C ASN A 144 -12.77 -5.62 -19.44
N PHE A 145 -13.11 -6.91 -19.52
CA PHE A 145 -14.14 -7.42 -20.44
C PHE A 145 -15.53 -7.53 -19.80
N LEU A 146 -15.67 -7.14 -18.53
CA LEU A 146 -16.96 -7.07 -17.87
C LEU A 146 -17.85 -6.01 -18.56
N PRO A 147 -19.18 -6.20 -18.56
CA PRO A 147 -20.12 -5.25 -19.15
C PRO A 147 -20.26 -4.01 -18.25
N LEU A 148 -19.22 -3.18 -18.23
CA LEU A 148 -19.17 -1.96 -17.45
C LEU A 148 -19.95 -0.86 -18.17
N ASN A 149 -20.83 -0.20 -17.43
CA ASN A 149 -21.56 0.99 -17.84
C ASN A 149 -20.73 2.24 -17.46
N GLU A 150 -20.51 3.11 -18.43
CA GLU A 150 -19.89 4.41 -18.18
C GLU A 150 -20.88 5.34 -17.47
N LEU A 151 -20.48 5.86 -16.31
CA LEU A 151 -21.18 6.91 -15.56
C LEU A 151 -20.32 8.19 -15.59
N GLU A 152 -20.88 9.29 -15.08
CA GLU A 152 -20.23 10.62 -15.16
C GLU A 152 -18.79 10.66 -14.60
N GLN A 153 -18.51 9.91 -13.53
CA GLN A 153 -17.22 9.95 -12.83
C GLN A 153 -16.52 8.60 -12.75
N ARG A 154 -17.17 7.51 -13.18
CA ARG A 154 -16.69 6.14 -12.96
C ARG A 154 -17.38 5.15 -13.88
N TRP A 155 -16.85 3.93 -13.91
CA TRP A 155 -17.45 2.79 -14.59
C TRP A 155 -18.03 1.85 -13.54
N GLU A 156 -19.26 1.37 -13.75
CA GLU A 156 -19.91 0.41 -12.86
C GLU A 156 -20.51 -0.74 -13.65
N ILE A 157 -20.44 -1.93 -13.07
CA ILE A 157 -21.17 -3.08 -13.60
C ILE A 157 -22.65 -2.96 -13.22
N ASP A 158 -23.55 -3.55 -14.02
CA ASP A 158 -24.97 -3.58 -13.70
C ASP A 158 -25.20 -4.18 -12.29
N PRO A 159 -26.02 -3.58 -11.41
CA PRO A 159 -26.27 -4.09 -10.06
C PRO A 159 -26.85 -5.52 -10.01
N SER A 160 -27.44 -6.00 -11.11
CA SER A 160 -27.93 -7.38 -11.24
C SER A 160 -26.86 -8.38 -11.70
N HIS A 161 -25.68 -7.92 -12.09
CA HIS A 161 -24.57 -8.77 -12.52
C HIS A 161 -23.96 -9.52 -11.31
N GLU A 162 -23.46 -10.74 -11.53
CA GLU A 162 -22.88 -11.58 -10.45
C GLU A 162 -21.72 -10.90 -9.70
N TYR A 163 -20.91 -10.12 -10.41
CA TYR A 163 -19.79 -9.34 -9.86
C TYR A 163 -20.15 -7.93 -9.37
N ALA A 164 -21.43 -7.60 -9.19
CA ALA A 164 -21.85 -6.29 -8.69
C ALA A 164 -21.30 -5.93 -7.30
N GLN A 165 -20.99 -6.94 -6.47
CA GLN A 165 -20.40 -6.75 -5.14
C GLN A 165 -18.89 -7.01 -5.11
N GLY A 166 -18.24 -7.06 -6.27
CA GLY A 166 -16.82 -7.32 -6.42
C GLY A 166 -16.52 -8.63 -7.13
N ILE A 167 -15.26 -8.74 -7.56
CA ILE A 167 -14.72 -9.90 -8.26
C ILE A 167 -14.18 -10.89 -7.22
N PRO A 168 -14.70 -12.13 -7.17
CA PRO A 168 -14.20 -13.14 -6.25
C PRO A 168 -12.84 -13.67 -6.72
N GLU A 169 -12.05 -14.20 -5.78
CA GLU A 169 -10.76 -14.86 -6.06
C GLU A 169 -10.87 -16.11 -6.95
N SER A 170 -12.09 -16.60 -7.19
CA SER A 170 -12.35 -17.68 -8.15
C SER A 170 -12.30 -17.22 -9.61
N MET A 171 -12.22 -15.90 -9.88
CA MET A 171 -11.98 -15.40 -11.23
C MET A 171 -10.59 -15.84 -11.70
N SER A 172 -10.52 -16.50 -12.85
CA SER A 172 -9.25 -16.93 -13.44
C SER A 172 -8.39 -15.73 -13.83
N ILE A 173 -7.07 -15.92 -13.82
CA ILE A 173 -6.16 -14.99 -14.49
C ILE A 173 -6.32 -15.19 -16.00
N ASP A 174 -6.20 -14.12 -16.77
CA ASP A 174 -6.11 -14.20 -18.23
C ASP A 174 -5.26 -15.34 -18.74
N GLN A 175 -5.79 -16.07 -19.72
CA GLN A 175 -5.09 -17.15 -20.42
C GLN A 175 -4.68 -18.33 -19.51
N CYS A 176 -5.12 -18.38 -18.26
CA CYS A 176 -5.09 -19.59 -17.43
C CYS A 176 -6.28 -20.50 -17.79
N LYS A 177 -5.97 -21.77 -18.09
CA LYS A 177 -6.96 -22.83 -18.35
C LYS A 177 -7.63 -23.31 -17.07
#